data_AF-A0A8J3IVG8-F1
#
_entry.id   AF-A0A8J3IVG8-F1
#
_cell.length_a   1.000
_cell.length_b   1.000
_cell.length_c   1.000
_cell.angle_alpha   90.00
_cell.angle_beta   90.00
_cell.angle_gamma   90.00
#
_symmetry.space_group_name_H-M   'P 1'
#
loop_
_entity.id
_entity.type
_entity.pdbx_description
1 polymer ?
#
loop_
_entity_poly.entity_id
_entity_poly.type
_entity_poly.pdbx_seq_one_letter_code
_entity_poly.pdbx_strand_id
1 'polypeptide(L)'
;MDTILVRAKFFVLLVICFFTSACSTQHAALSQTLPQHTEAESARALPTASIIQKDYTESMQSGGLTRTYYIHLPPSYQKGQPIPLVLAFHGSSATGKDLARQSHLNDIADTGNFIVVYPDGYQQQWADGRGTTPPDVDGVDDVSFVSDLIDKLAEELAVDKQRVYAVGMSNGGIFSERLACERADKITAIASVSGTMAQNISQDCQPARPIPVLLFMGTDDASVPFEGGEVDGDQGIDLSTADTIQQWVDHDTCDPTPVTTEAPPATNDGTSVLRTSYSSCKEDADVVLYTIEGGVHTWPGSGEPVQPAESQTHLDASQVIWEFFQHYHQ
;
A
#
# COMPACT_ATOMS: atom_id res chain seq x y z
N MET A 1 56.82 1.33 33.12
CA MET A 1 56.07 2.19 32.20
C MET A 1 54.61 2.14 32.60
N ASP A 2 54.10 2.84 33.60
CA ASP A 2 54.56 3.86 34.55
C ASP A 2 53.22 4.46 35.00
N THR A 3 52.86 4.76 36.24
CA THR A 3 53.43 4.61 37.59
C THR A 3 52.28 5.10 38.50
N ILE A 4 52.07 4.46 39.68
CA ILE A 4 51.96 5.12 41.01
C ILE A 4 50.78 6.11 41.26
N LEU A 5 50.13 6.24 42.44
CA LEU A 5 50.18 5.63 43.77
C LEU A 5 49.37 6.55 44.73
N VAL A 6 48.82 5.98 45.81
CA VAL A 6 48.63 6.58 47.18
C VAL A 6 47.58 7.70 47.35
N ARG A 7 46.48 7.46 48.08
CA ARG A 7 46.28 7.29 49.56
C ARG A 7 46.29 8.60 50.35
N ALA A 8 45.28 8.71 51.22
CA ALA A 8 45.28 9.16 52.64
C ALA A 8 44.18 10.21 52.90
N LYS A 9 43.07 9.83 53.56
CA LYS A 9 42.84 9.66 55.02
C LYS A 9 42.59 10.98 55.77
N PHE A 10 41.54 10.93 56.61
CA PHE A 10 41.33 11.50 57.95
C PHE A 10 40.08 12.39 58.03
N PHE A 11 39.34 12.52 59.13
CA PHE A 11 38.89 11.71 60.28
C PHE A 11 38.01 12.68 61.12
N VAL A 12 37.31 12.16 62.13
CA VAL A 12 36.70 12.86 63.29
C VAL A 12 35.26 13.36 63.11
N LEU A 13 34.22 12.68 63.64
CA LEU A 13 33.73 12.52 65.04
C LEU A 13 32.91 13.71 65.60
N LEU A 14 31.58 13.57 65.51
CA LEU A 14 30.62 13.42 66.62
C LEU A 14 30.78 14.33 67.86
N VAL A 15 29.80 15.22 68.10
CA VAL A 15 29.40 15.65 69.47
C VAL A 15 27.88 15.81 69.56
N ILE A 16 27.34 15.07 70.53
CA ILE A 16 25.99 15.07 71.08
C ILE A 16 25.86 16.23 72.09
N CYS A 17 24.69 16.87 72.24
CA CYS A 17 24.14 17.18 73.56
C CYS A 17 22.67 17.62 73.53
N PHE A 18 21.95 17.07 74.51
CA PHE A 18 20.53 17.16 74.84
C PHE A 18 20.19 18.44 75.65
N PHE A 19 18.90 18.54 76.01
CA PHE A 19 18.26 19.31 77.11
C PHE A 19 17.66 20.67 76.69
N THR A 20 16.45 21.11 77.06
CA THR A 20 15.25 20.58 77.77
C THR A 20 14.15 21.65 77.74
N SER A 21 12.88 21.24 77.98
CA SER A 21 11.84 21.94 78.79
C SER A 21 11.39 23.35 78.37
N ALA A 22 10.19 23.55 77.79
CA ALA A 22 8.83 23.59 78.37
C ALA A 22 8.31 25.02 78.68
N CYS A 23 7.05 25.24 78.26
CA CYS A 23 6.03 26.22 78.71
C CYS A 23 6.37 27.71 78.82
N SER A 24 5.70 28.55 78.04
CA SER A 24 4.40 29.16 78.44
C SER A 24 3.91 30.19 77.40
N THR A 25 2.60 30.39 77.44
CA THR A 25 1.70 31.05 76.49
C THR A 25 1.81 32.58 76.44
N GLN A 26 1.65 33.18 75.25
CA GLN A 26 0.76 34.34 75.09
C GLN A 26 0.39 34.60 73.63
N HIS A 27 -0.91 34.78 73.39
CA HIS A 27 -1.51 35.27 72.15
C HIS A 27 -1.22 36.76 71.97
N ALA A 28 -0.88 37.18 70.75
CA ALA A 28 -1.56 38.27 70.03
C ALA A 28 -0.96 38.39 68.62
N ALA A 29 -1.86 38.39 67.64
CA ALA A 29 -1.58 38.51 66.21
C ALA A 29 -0.90 39.84 65.86
N LEU A 30 -0.08 39.84 64.80
CA LEU A 30 0.04 40.92 63.82
C LEU A 30 0.81 40.41 62.58
N SER A 31 0.28 40.74 61.41
CA SER A 31 0.65 40.38 60.03
C SER A 31 2.11 40.00 59.77
N GLN A 32 2.31 38.84 59.14
CA GLN A 32 3.53 38.53 58.39
C GLN A 32 3.19 38.33 56.91
N THR A 33 3.74 39.23 56.10
CA THR A 33 3.90 39.10 54.65
C THR A 33 4.68 37.84 54.32
N LEU A 34 4.09 36.92 53.54
CA LEU A 34 4.80 35.78 52.97
C LEU A 34 5.87 36.27 51.98
N PRO A 35 7.13 35.81 52.06
CA PRO A 35 8.09 36.02 51.00
C PRO A 35 7.66 35.19 49.77
N GLN A 36 7.54 35.86 48.62
CA GLN A 36 7.40 35.21 47.32
C GLN A 36 8.67 34.43 47.03
N HIS A 37 8.59 33.11 47.04
CA HIS A 37 9.55 32.25 46.36
C HIS A 37 9.33 32.41 44.85
N THR A 38 10.18 33.20 44.20
CA THR A 38 10.34 33.18 42.75
C THR A 38 11.26 32.02 42.38
N GLU A 39 10.67 30.87 42.11
CA GLU A 39 11.26 29.87 41.21
C GLU A 39 10.24 29.62 40.10
N ALA A 40 10.33 30.42 39.04
CA ALA A 40 9.72 30.06 37.76
C ALA A 40 10.66 29.05 37.10
N GLU A 41 10.55 27.79 37.50
CA GLU A 41 11.09 26.68 36.74
C GLU A 41 10.31 26.63 35.42
N SER A 42 10.96 27.08 34.35
CA SER A 42 10.45 26.99 32.98
C SER A 42 10.24 25.51 32.66
N ALA A 43 9.02 25.01 32.86
CA ALA A 43 8.58 23.71 32.38
C ALA A 43 8.80 23.68 30.85
N ARG A 44 9.89 23.02 30.44
CA ARG A 44 10.15 22.73 29.04
C ARG A 44 9.04 21.79 28.60
N ALA A 45 8.11 22.29 27.79
CA ALA A 45 7.06 21.46 27.22
C ALA A 45 7.73 20.26 26.55
N LEU A 46 7.35 19.05 26.97
CA LEU A 46 7.70 17.84 26.25
C LEU A 46 7.18 18.01 24.82
N PRO A 47 7.94 17.64 23.77
CA PRO A 47 7.43 17.71 22.42
C PRO A 47 6.16 16.87 22.38
N THR A 48 5.03 17.52 22.07
CA THR A 48 3.79 16.82 21.77
C THR A 48 4.12 15.86 20.64
N ALA A 49 4.02 14.56 20.90
CA ALA A 49 4.06 13.58 19.83
C ALA A 49 3.01 14.00 18.81
N SER A 50 3.45 14.40 17.62
CA SER A 50 2.54 14.70 16.52
C SER A 50 1.77 13.42 16.27
N ILE A 51 0.45 13.45 16.51
CA ILE A 51 -0.42 12.35 16.11
C ILE A 51 -0.30 12.31 14.58
N ILE A 52 0.37 11.29 14.05
CA ILE A 52 0.36 11.06 12.61
C ILE A 52 -1.08 10.68 12.28
N GLN A 53 -1.72 11.48 11.42
CA GLN A 53 -3.02 11.15 10.90
C GLN A 53 -2.85 9.88 10.05
N LYS A 54 -3.49 8.79 10.48
CA LYS A 54 -3.38 7.49 9.79
C LYS A 54 -4.00 7.54 8.40
N ASP A 55 -5.18 8.16 8.32
CA ASP A 55 -6.01 8.18 7.13
C ASP A 55 -6.34 9.60 6.75
N TYR A 56 -6.01 10.00 5.53
CA TYR A 56 -6.28 11.35 5.04
C TYR A 56 -6.39 11.41 3.52
N THR A 57 -7.01 12.48 3.02
CA THR A 57 -7.09 12.75 1.58
C THR A 57 -6.28 14.00 1.29
N GLU A 58 -5.51 13.95 0.21
CA GLU A 58 -4.82 15.10 -0.32
C GLU A 58 -5.14 15.29 -1.81
N SER A 59 -4.56 16.35 -2.38
CA SER A 59 -4.62 16.63 -3.80
C SER A 59 -3.31 17.19 -4.30
N MET A 60 -3.04 16.99 -5.59
CA MET A 60 -1.92 17.61 -6.30
C MET A 60 -2.35 18.14 -7.66
N GLN A 61 -1.52 19.01 -8.24
CA GLN A 61 -1.65 19.37 -9.65
C GLN A 61 -0.77 18.43 -10.48
N SER A 62 -1.34 17.81 -11.51
CA SER A 62 -0.60 17.06 -12.53
C SER A 62 -1.39 17.09 -13.85
N GLY A 63 -0.70 17.21 -14.98
CA GLY A 63 -1.35 17.30 -16.30
C GLY A 63 -2.35 18.45 -16.46
N GLY A 64 -2.21 19.52 -15.66
CA GLY A 64 -3.17 20.64 -15.64
C GLY A 64 -4.48 20.36 -14.87
N LEU A 65 -4.60 19.19 -14.25
CA LEU A 65 -5.75 18.77 -13.45
C LEU A 65 -5.42 18.79 -11.96
N THR A 66 -6.45 19.02 -11.14
CA THR A 66 -6.38 18.71 -9.71
C THR A 66 -6.71 17.23 -9.53
N ARG A 67 -5.76 16.47 -9.00
CA ARG A 67 -5.87 15.02 -8.77
C ARG A 67 -5.95 14.76 -7.28
N THR A 68 -6.92 13.97 -6.84
CA THR A 68 -7.12 13.61 -5.43
C THR A 68 -6.66 12.19 -5.16
N TYR A 69 -6.20 11.93 -3.93
CA TYR A 69 -5.81 10.59 -3.50
C TYR A 69 -6.02 10.44 -2.00
N TYR A 70 -6.44 9.24 -1.59
CA TYR A 70 -6.58 8.84 -0.19
C TYR A 70 -5.35 8.05 0.24
N ILE A 71 -4.80 8.39 1.40
CA ILE A 71 -3.61 7.75 1.98
C ILE A 71 -4.02 7.04 3.25
N HIS A 72 -3.47 5.84 3.41
CA HIS A 72 -3.41 5.11 4.66
C HIS A 72 -1.95 4.87 5.08
N LEU A 73 -1.61 5.31 6.29
CA LEU A 73 -0.34 5.06 6.95
C LEU A 73 -0.53 4.01 8.05
N PRO A 74 0.27 2.93 8.06
CA PRO A 74 0.13 1.89 9.07
C PRO A 74 0.53 2.43 10.46
N PRO A 75 0.00 1.87 11.57
CA PRO A 75 0.31 2.28 12.93
C PRO A 75 1.81 2.29 13.26
N SER A 76 2.58 1.44 12.57
CA SER A 76 4.03 1.31 12.70
C SER A 76 4.82 2.38 11.92
N TYR A 77 4.16 3.19 11.09
CA TYR A 77 4.83 4.20 10.28
C TYR A 77 5.57 5.22 11.15
N GLN A 78 6.84 5.44 10.81
CA GLN A 78 7.70 6.41 11.46
C GLN A 78 8.43 7.23 10.41
N LYS A 79 8.39 8.56 10.56
CA LYS A 79 9.16 9.45 9.69
C LYS A 79 10.65 9.10 9.76
N GLY A 80 11.27 8.91 8.60
CA GLY A 80 12.70 8.55 8.48
C GLY A 80 13.01 7.05 8.45
N GLN A 81 11.99 6.18 8.50
CA GLN A 81 12.13 4.75 8.24
C GLN A 81 11.43 4.40 6.92
N PRO A 82 12.16 4.32 5.78
CA PRO A 82 11.55 4.01 4.50
C PRO A 82 10.83 2.65 4.52
N ILE A 83 9.55 2.65 4.14
CA ILE A 83 8.73 1.44 3.99
C ILE A 83 8.11 1.39 2.60
N PRO A 84 7.63 0.23 2.13
CA PRO A 84 7.05 0.10 0.81
C PRO A 84 5.84 0.99 0.57
N LEU A 85 5.60 1.29 -0.69
CA LEU A 85 4.43 2.01 -1.17
C LEU A 85 3.63 1.10 -2.09
N VAL A 86 2.33 0.97 -1.82
CA VAL A 86 1.36 0.32 -2.71
C VAL A 86 0.41 1.40 -3.25
N LEU A 87 0.36 1.53 -4.57
CA LEU A 87 -0.63 2.34 -5.27
C LEU A 87 -1.80 1.45 -5.69
N ALA A 88 -3.00 1.79 -5.26
CA ALA A 88 -4.20 0.97 -5.46
C ALA A 88 -5.24 1.71 -6.32
N PHE A 89 -5.54 1.17 -7.51
CA PHE A 89 -6.36 1.81 -8.54
C PHE A 89 -7.75 1.19 -8.62
N HIS A 90 -8.78 2.00 -8.36
CA HIS A 90 -10.17 1.56 -8.34
C HIS A 90 -10.68 1.20 -9.76
N GLY A 91 -11.70 0.36 -9.84
CA GLY A 91 -12.40 0.07 -11.10
C GLY A 91 -13.31 1.22 -11.57
N SER A 92 -13.90 1.08 -12.75
CA SER A 92 -14.80 2.10 -13.32
C SER A 92 -15.97 2.42 -12.39
N SER A 93 -16.36 3.70 -12.30
CA SER A 93 -17.47 4.18 -11.46
C SER A 93 -17.25 4.10 -9.94
N ALA A 94 -16.01 3.86 -9.52
CA ALA A 94 -15.61 3.87 -8.12
C ALA A 94 -14.68 5.06 -7.81
N THR A 95 -14.29 5.18 -6.54
CA THR A 95 -13.28 6.12 -6.06
C THR A 95 -12.18 5.37 -5.33
N GLY A 96 -11.05 6.03 -5.05
CA GLY A 96 -9.96 5.42 -4.27
C GLY A 96 -10.44 4.95 -2.89
N LYS A 97 -11.36 5.69 -2.25
CA LYS A 97 -11.97 5.28 -0.97
C LYS A 97 -12.90 4.08 -1.10
N ASP A 98 -13.53 3.89 -2.24
CA ASP A 98 -14.38 2.70 -2.47
C ASP A 98 -13.51 1.46 -2.58
N LEU A 99 -12.39 1.54 -3.33
CA LEU A 99 -11.42 0.45 -3.37
C LEU A 99 -10.79 0.19 -2.00
N ALA A 100 -10.46 1.21 -1.21
CA ALA A 100 -9.94 1.02 0.15
C ALA A 100 -10.88 0.19 1.03
N ARG A 101 -12.20 0.40 0.89
CA ARG A 101 -13.23 -0.39 1.62
C ARG A 101 -13.43 -1.79 1.03
N GLN A 102 -13.36 -1.93 -0.28
CA GLN A 102 -13.57 -3.20 -0.97
C GLN A 102 -12.39 -4.16 -0.77
N SER A 103 -11.17 -3.65 -0.90
CA SER A 103 -9.94 -4.45 -0.87
C SER A 103 -9.47 -4.78 0.55
N HIS A 104 -9.84 -4.00 1.57
CA HIS A 104 -9.30 -4.13 2.93
C HIS A 104 -7.75 -4.04 2.99
N LEU A 105 -7.11 -3.45 1.97
CA LEU A 105 -5.65 -3.30 1.92
C LEU A 105 -5.09 -2.47 3.09
N ASN A 106 -5.91 -1.63 3.75
CA ASN A 106 -5.51 -0.94 4.98
C ASN A 106 -5.20 -1.93 6.12
N ASP A 107 -5.99 -2.99 6.29
CA ASP A 107 -5.77 -3.98 7.36
C ASP A 107 -4.51 -4.81 7.09
N ILE A 108 -4.25 -5.08 5.80
CA ILE A 108 -3.01 -5.74 5.37
C ILE A 108 -1.81 -4.81 5.58
N ALA A 109 -1.96 -3.51 5.28
CA ALA A 109 -0.92 -2.50 5.51
C ALA A 109 -0.53 -2.36 6.98
N ASP A 110 -1.51 -2.40 7.88
CA ASP A 110 -1.30 -2.34 9.33
C ASP A 110 -0.38 -3.44 9.85
N THR A 111 -0.43 -4.63 9.23
CA THR A 111 0.37 -5.81 9.62
C THR A 111 1.63 -6.00 8.77
N GLY A 112 1.55 -5.69 7.47
CA GLY A 112 2.65 -5.76 6.50
C GLY A 112 3.60 -4.57 6.54
N ASN A 113 3.23 -3.49 7.23
CA ASN A 113 4.03 -2.27 7.39
C ASN A 113 4.42 -1.63 6.04
N PHE A 114 3.42 -1.27 5.24
CA PHE A 114 3.55 -0.51 4.00
C PHE A 114 2.54 0.64 3.94
N ILE A 115 2.83 1.67 3.14
CA ILE A 115 1.91 2.78 2.86
C ILE A 115 0.97 2.34 1.74
N VAL A 116 -0.32 2.64 1.84
CA VAL A 116 -1.25 2.47 0.71
C VAL A 116 -1.80 3.82 0.30
N VAL A 117 -1.77 4.08 -1.00
CA VAL A 117 -2.37 5.27 -1.60
C VAL A 117 -3.36 4.84 -2.66
N TYR A 118 -4.56 5.40 -2.58
CA TYR A 118 -5.69 5.14 -3.46
C TYR A 118 -6.03 6.42 -4.21
N PRO A 119 -5.45 6.64 -5.39
CA PRO A 119 -5.73 7.84 -6.17
C PRO A 119 -7.10 7.75 -6.83
N ASP A 120 -7.71 8.91 -7.11
CA ASP A 120 -8.97 8.98 -7.86
C ASP A 120 -8.70 9.16 -9.36
N GLY A 121 -9.37 8.32 -10.16
CA GLY A 121 -9.38 8.38 -11.61
C GLY A 121 -10.17 9.58 -12.13
N TYR A 122 -9.79 10.07 -13.31
CA TYR A 122 -10.51 11.14 -13.97
C TYR A 122 -11.90 10.64 -14.41
N GLN A 123 -12.95 11.34 -13.97
CA GLN A 123 -14.34 10.90 -14.15
C GLN A 123 -14.57 9.44 -13.70
N GLN A 124 -13.93 9.03 -12.60
CA GLN A 124 -14.01 7.68 -12.00
C GLN A 124 -13.51 6.57 -12.93
N GLN A 125 -12.58 6.88 -13.84
CA GLN A 125 -11.88 5.93 -14.71
C GLN A 125 -10.40 6.31 -14.87
N TRP A 126 -9.60 5.37 -15.34
CA TRP A 126 -8.20 5.52 -15.72
C TRP A 126 -8.06 5.45 -17.23
N ALA A 127 -7.14 6.23 -17.80
CA ALA A 127 -6.62 6.05 -19.14
C ALA A 127 -5.80 4.74 -19.15
N ASP A 128 -6.47 3.62 -19.34
CA ASP A 128 -5.86 2.29 -19.31
C ASP A 128 -5.35 1.84 -20.69
N GLY A 129 -5.50 2.69 -21.71
CA GLY A 129 -4.97 2.47 -23.05
C GLY A 129 -5.92 1.74 -23.99
N ARG A 130 -7.13 1.36 -23.53
CA ARG A 130 -8.15 0.79 -24.42
C ARG A 130 -8.66 1.80 -25.45
N GLY A 131 -8.47 3.10 -25.20
CA GLY A 131 -8.75 4.17 -26.17
C GLY A 131 -10.22 4.63 -26.17
N THR A 132 -11.00 4.16 -25.21
CA THR A 132 -12.46 4.31 -25.14
C THR A 132 -12.93 4.87 -23.80
N THR A 133 -12.11 4.76 -22.74
CA THR A 133 -12.42 5.36 -21.45
C THR A 133 -12.48 6.89 -21.58
N PRO A 134 -13.31 7.60 -20.80
CA PRO A 134 -13.32 9.08 -20.80
C PRO A 134 -11.92 9.71 -20.70
N PRO A 135 -11.02 9.28 -19.79
CA PRO A 135 -9.65 9.81 -19.78
C PRO A 135 -8.83 9.48 -21.03
N ASP A 136 -8.97 8.31 -21.66
CA ASP A 136 -8.30 8.04 -22.95
C ASP A 136 -8.81 8.99 -24.05
N VAL A 137 -10.13 9.19 -24.15
CA VAL A 137 -10.77 10.04 -25.16
C VAL A 137 -10.40 11.52 -24.97
N ASP A 138 -10.35 11.97 -23.72
CA ASP A 138 -10.02 13.35 -23.36
C ASP A 138 -8.50 13.62 -23.35
N GLY A 139 -7.67 12.58 -23.55
CA GLY A 139 -6.22 12.70 -23.59
C GLY A 139 -5.59 12.98 -22.21
N VAL A 140 -6.19 12.45 -21.15
CA VAL A 140 -5.67 12.55 -19.78
C VAL A 140 -4.49 11.61 -19.60
N ASP A 141 -3.36 12.16 -19.15
CA ASP A 141 -2.13 11.40 -18.93
C ASP A 141 -2.06 10.88 -17.47
N ASP A 142 -2.74 9.75 -17.23
CA ASP A 142 -2.73 9.10 -15.92
C ASP A 142 -1.38 8.46 -15.57
N VAL A 143 -0.60 8.04 -16.57
CA VAL A 143 0.73 7.47 -16.35
C VAL A 143 1.70 8.52 -15.80
N SER A 144 1.69 9.73 -16.36
CA SER A 144 2.47 10.85 -15.80
C SER A 144 1.95 11.29 -14.43
N PHE A 145 0.62 11.29 -14.21
CA PHE A 145 0.08 11.55 -12.86
C PHE A 145 0.62 10.56 -11.82
N VAL A 146 0.63 9.26 -12.12
CA VAL A 146 1.18 8.24 -11.22
C VAL A 146 2.67 8.47 -10.96
N SER A 147 3.44 8.78 -12.00
CA SER A 147 4.87 9.12 -11.86
C SER A 147 5.09 10.33 -10.94
N ASP A 148 4.33 11.41 -11.14
CA ASP A 148 4.41 12.62 -10.32
C ASP A 148 4.00 12.33 -8.86
N LEU A 149 2.98 11.49 -8.67
CA LEU A 149 2.50 11.09 -7.35
C LEU A 149 3.55 10.29 -6.58
N ILE A 150 4.22 9.33 -7.23
CA ILE A 150 5.32 8.56 -6.62
C ILE A 150 6.42 9.51 -6.15
N ASP A 151 6.81 10.47 -7.00
CA ASP A 151 7.87 11.42 -6.68
C ASP A 151 7.48 12.31 -5.48
N LYS A 152 6.27 12.88 -5.50
CA LYS A 152 5.75 13.69 -4.39
C LYS A 152 5.66 12.90 -3.08
N LEU A 153 5.11 11.68 -3.11
CA LEU A 153 5.00 10.85 -1.90
C LEU A 153 6.37 10.52 -1.33
N ALA A 154 7.36 10.26 -2.17
CA ALA A 154 8.71 9.95 -1.71
C ALA A 154 9.49 11.18 -1.19
N GLU A 155 9.04 12.40 -1.50
CA GLU A 155 9.56 13.63 -0.88
C GLU A 155 8.92 13.91 0.50
N GLU A 156 7.65 13.55 0.67
CA GLU A 156 6.86 13.91 1.86
C GLU A 156 6.80 12.82 2.92
N LEU A 157 6.84 11.56 2.48
CA LEU A 157 6.75 10.36 3.30
C LEU A 157 8.05 9.55 3.25
N ALA A 158 8.24 8.66 4.22
CA ALA A 158 9.34 7.71 4.22
C ALA A 158 9.00 6.52 3.31
N VAL A 159 9.03 6.75 2.00
CA VAL A 159 8.84 5.72 0.97
C VAL A 159 10.18 5.08 0.62
N ASP A 160 10.21 3.76 0.60
CA ASP A 160 11.28 2.98 -0.01
C ASP A 160 11.07 2.94 -1.53
N LYS A 161 11.88 3.71 -2.27
CA LYS A 161 11.77 3.84 -3.73
C LYS A 161 12.06 2.55 -4.50
N GLN A 162 12.70 1.56 -3.86
CA GLN A 162 12.95 0.25 -4.49
C GLN A 162 11.74 -0.69 -4.35
N ARG A 163 10.76 -0.33 -3.51
CA ARG A 163 9.58 -1.15 -3.19
C ARG A 163 8.30 -0.34 -3.39
N VAL A 164 8.07 0.04 -4.64
CA VAL A 164 6.85 0.73 -5.09
C VAL A 164 6.06 -0.25 -5.96
N TYR A 165 4.84 -0.56 -5.55
CA TYR A 165 4.00 -1.55 -6.22
C TYR A 165 2.71 -0.92 -6.71
N ALA A 166 2.14 -1.46 -7.78
CA ALA A 166 0.85 -1.04 -8.31
C ALA A 166 -0.14 -2.20 -8.29
N VAL A 167 -1.36 -1.94 -7.85
CA VAL A 167 -2.45 -2.91 -7.91
C VAL A 167 -3.74 -2.22 -8.31
N GLY A 168 -4.63 -2.92 -9.00
CA GLY A 168 -5.97 -2.40 -9.23
C GLY A 168 -6.99 -3.45 -9.59
N MET A 169 -8.25 -3.01 -9.65
CA MET A 169 -9.39 -3.85 -10.03
C MET A 169 -10.01 -3.35 -11.34
N SER A 170 -10.44 -4.24 -12.24
CA SER A 170 -11.18 -3.87 -13.45
C SER A 170 -10.37 -2.88 -14.30
N ASN A 171 -10.93 -1.72 -14.68
CA ASN A 171 -10.20 -0.60 -15.28
C ASN A 171 -8.90 -0.22 -14.55
N GLY A 172 -8.86 -0.28 -13.21
CA GLY A 172 -7.62 -0.07 -12.45
C GLY A 172 -6.61 -1.23 -12.54
N GLY A 173 -7.09 -2.45 -12.76
CA GLY A 173 -6.26 -3.63 -13.04
C GLY A 173 -5.62 -3.54 -14.42
N ILE A 174 -6.42 -3.25 -15.45
CA ILE A 174 -5.96 -2.97 -16.83
C ILE A 174 -4.96 -1.80 -16.82
N PHE A 175 -5.22 -0.75 -16.03
CA PHE A 175 -4.28 0.36 -15.87
C PHE A 175 -2.98 -0.06 -15.16
N SER A 176 -3.03 -1.01 -14.22
CA SER A 176 -1.82 -1.56 -13.58
C SER A 176 -0.95 -2.32 -14.58
N GLU A 177 -1.54 -3.07 -15.51
CA GLU A 177 -0.84 -3.70 -16.65
C GLU A 177 -0.13 -2.65 -17.53
N ARG A 178 -0.83 -1.56 -17.86
CA ARG A 178 -0.24 -0.43 -18.59
C ARG A 178 0.92 0.22 -17.84
N LEU A 179 0.77 0.42 -16.54
CA LEU A 179 1.83 0.97 -15.69
C LEU A 179 3.07 0.07 -15.66
N ALA A 180 2.91 -1.25 -15.68
CA ALA A 180 4.05 -2.16 -15.82
C ALA A 180 4.79 -1.93 -17.13
N CYS A 181 4.07 -1.88 -18.26
CA CYS A 181 4.65 -1.62 -19.59
C CYS A 181 5.39 -0.28 -19.69
N GLU A 182 4.85 0.79 -19.07
CA GLU A 182 5.35 2.15 -19.28
C GLU A 182 6.23 2.70 -18.14
N ARG A 183 6.18 2.12 -16.94
CA ARG A 183 6.84 2.66 -15.72
C ARG A 183 7.54 1.60 -14.88
N ALA A 184 8.07 0.53 -15.50
CA ALA A 184 8.93 -0.44 -14.82
C ALA A 184 10.23 0.16 -14.22
N ASP A 185 10.59 1.39 -14.57
CA ASP A 185 11.68 2.17 -13.94
C ASP A 185 11.30 2.74 -12.56
N LYS A 186 10.00 2.80 -12.24
CA LYS A 186 9.46 3.31 -10.97
C LYS A 186 8.60 2.29 -10.23
N ILE A 187 8.10 1.27 -10.91
CA ILE A 187 7.22 0.24 -10.34
C ILE A 187 7.96 -1.10 -10.28
N THR A 188 7.99 -1.67 -9.09
CA THR A 188 8.76 -2.85 -8.72
C THR A 188 8.05 -4.13 -9.11
N ALA A 189 6.73 -4.21 -8.90
CA ALA A 189 5.87 -5.33 -9.27
C ALA A 189 4.43 -4.82 -9.39
N ILE A 190 3.61 -5.56 -10.14
CA ILE A 190 2.18 -5.25 -10.27
C ILE A 190 1.30 -6.42 -9.86
N ALA A 191 0.09 -6.09 -9.45
CA ALA A 191 -1.00 -7.05 -9.38
C ALA A 191 -2.24 -6.51 -10.11
N SER A 192 -3.00 -7.37 -10.76
CA SER A 192 -4.24 -7.02 -11.43
C SER A 192 -5.36 -7.96 -10.98
N VAL A 193 -6.51 -7.38 -10.60
CA VAL A 193 -7.69 -8.13 -10.18
C VAL A 193 -8.82 -7.88 -11.19
N SER A 194 -9.31 -8.92 -11.84
CA SER A 194 -10.37 -8.79 -12.86
C SER A 194 -10.03 -7.77 -13.97
N GLY A 195 -8.77 -7.72 -14.40
CA GLY A 195 -8.31 -6.84 -15.47
C GLY A 195 -7.16 -7.49 -16.24
N THR A 196 -7.30 -7.66 -17.55
CA THR A 196 -6.23 -8.18 -18.42
C THR A 196 -5.56 -7.04 -19.18
N MET A 197 -4.49 -7.34 -19.94
CA MET A 197 -3.81 -6.30 -20.70
C MET A 197 -4.66 -5.84 -21.89
N ALA A 198 -4.84 -4.52 -22.04
CA ALA A 198 -5.51 -3.93 -23.19
C ALA A 198 -4.77 -4.26 -24.49
N GLN A 199 -5.50 -4.59 -25.56
CA GLN A 199 -4.91 -4.98 -26.86
C GLN A 199 -4.05 -3.87 -27.50
N ASN A 200 -4.37 -2.60 -27.26
CA ASN A 200 -3.56 -1.49 -27.76
C ASN A 200 -2.24 -1.36 -26.99
N ILE A 201 -2.27 -1.62 -25.67
CA ILE A 201 -1.07 -1.59 -24.83
C ILE A 201 -0.15 -2.75 -25.18
N SER A 202 -0.69 -3.95 -25.43
CA SER A 202 0.11 -5.12 -25.72
C SER A 202 1.00 -4.98 -26.96
N GLN A 203 0.59 -4.19 -27.95
CA GLN A 203 1.34 -3.98 -29.20
C GLN A 203 2.66 -3.25 -29.00
N ASP A 204 2.72 -2.33 -28.03
CA ASP A 204 3.87 -1.45 -27.78
C ASP A 204 4.45 -1.61 -26.36
N CYS A 205 4.05 -2.65 -25.62
CA CYS A 205 4.54 -2.92 -24.27
C CYS A 205 6.04 -3.25 -24.27
N GLN A 206 6.87 -2.33 -23.78
CA GLN A 206 8.33 -2.43 -23.75
C GLN A 206 8.88 -1.88 -22.42
N PRO A 207 8.60 -2.53 -21.28
CA PRO A 207 9.09 -2.06 -19.99
C PRO A 207 10.63 -2.09 -19.94
N ALA A 208 11.19 -1.16 -19.14
CA ALA A 208 12.63 -0.94 -19.07
C ALA A 208 13.43 -2.11 -18.46
N ARG A 209 12.75 -3.01 -17.74
CA ARG A 209 13.28 -4.20 -17.08
C ARG A 209 12.16 -5.24 -16.92
N PRO A 210 12.51 -6.52 -16.68
CA PRO A 210 11.52 -7.53 -16.28
C PRO A 210 10.75 -7.10 -15.04
N ILE A 211 9.46 -7.43 -14.95
CA ILE A 211 8.60 -6.96 -13.85
C ILE A 211 7.70 -8.09 -13.32
N PRO A 212 7.80 -8.47 -12.03
CA PRO A 212 6.92 -9.46 -11.43
C PRO A 212 5.45 -9.05 -11.56
N VAL A 213 4.62 -10.00 -12.02
CA VAL A 213 3.19 -9.79 -12.32
C VAL A 213 2.35 -10.85 -11.63
N LEU A 214 1.30 -10.40 -10.93
CA LEU A 214 0.30 -11.25 -10.30
C LEU A 214 -1.10 -10.91 -10.84
N LEU A 215 -1.78 -11.88 -11.44
CA LEU A 215 -3.11 -11.68 -12.02
C LEU A 215 -4.16 -12.55 -11.30
N PHE A 216 -5.35 -12.00 -11.05
CA PHE A 216 -6.52 -12.72 -10.56
C PHE A 216 -7.66 -12.58 -11.57
N MET A 217 -8.21 -13.69 -12.06
CA MET A 217 -9.31 -13.67 -13.03
C MET A 217 -10.36 -14.72 -12.71
N GLY A 218 -11.62 -14.30 -12.70
CA GLY A 218 -12.78 -15.19 -12.62
C GLY A 218 -13.19 -15.71 -14.00
N THR A 219 -13.55 -16.99 -14.11
CA THR A 219 -13.97 -17.58 -15.40
C THR A 219 -15.34 -17.10 -15.87
N ASP A 220 -16.18 -16.65 -14.92
CA ASP A 220 -17.56 -16.19 -15.14
C ASP A 220 -17.66 -14.66 -15.02
N ASP A 221 -16.52 -13.96 -15.13
CA ASP A 221 -16.45 -12.51 -15.17
C ASP A 221 -17.12 -11.98 -16.45
N ALA A 222 -18.31 -11.40 -16.27
CA ALA A 222 -19.12 -10.86 -17.36
C ALA A 222 -18.70 -9.44 -17.79
N SER A 223 -17.80 -8.79 -17.04
CA SER A 223 -17.35 -7.43 -17.34
C SER A 223 -16.04 -7.44 -18.12
N VAL A 224 -15.03 -8.17 -17.63
CA VAL A 224 -13.75 -8.39 -18.32
C VAL A 224 -13.64 -9.89 -18.63
N PRO A 225 -13.96 -10.32 -19.86
CA PRO A 225 -14.06 -11.73 -20.19
C PRO A 225 -12.74 -12.47 -20.01
N PHE A 226 -12.80 -13.65 -19.36
CA PHE A 226 -11.62 -14.50 -19.15
C PHE A 226 -10.89 -14.86 -20.45
N GLU A 227 -11.65 -15.09 -21.53
CA GLU A 227 -11.17 -15.41 -22.88
C GLU A 227 -10.80 -14.15 -23.71
N GLY A 228 -10.85 -12.96 -23.12
CA GLY A 228 -10.56 -11.69 -23.78
C GLY A 228 -11.66 -11.23 -24.73
N GLY A 229 -11.39 -10.15 -25.46
CA GLY A 229 -12.33 -9.53 -26.39
C GLY A 229 -12.91 -8.22 -25.85
N GLU A 230 -14.13 -7.91 -26.28
CA GLU A 230 -14.81 -6.67 -25.91
C GLU A 230 -15.10 -6.64 -24.40
N VAL A 231 -14.64 -5.59 -23.73
CA VAL A 231 -14.98 -5.31 -22.33
C VAL A 231 -16.33 -4.63 -22.27
N ASP A 232 -17.16 -4.99 -21.28
CA ASP A 232 -18.57 -4.57 -21.17
C ASP A 232 -18.78 -3.07 -21.45
N GLY A 233 -19.79 -2.78 -22.27
CA GLY A 233 -20.14 -1.43 -22.69
C GLY A 233 -19.26 -0.83 -23.79
N ASP A 234 -18.62 -1.64 -24.64
CA ASP A 234 -17.73 -1.19 -25.73
C ASP A 234 -16.54 -0.38 -25.21
N GLN A 235 -15.99 -0.79 -24.06
CA GLN A 235 -14.83 -0.16 -23.45
C GLN A 235 -13.51 -0.64 -24.07
N GLY A 236 -13.51 -1.03 -25.34
CA GLY A 236 -12.34 -1.50 -26.07
C GLY A 236 -12.11 -3.01 -25.93
N ILE A 237 -10.93 -3.44 -26.39
CA ILE A 237 -10.57 -4.86 -26.53
C ILE A 237 -9.41 -5.18 -25.61
N ASP A 238 -9.60 -6.21 -24.78
CA ASP A 238 -8.53 -6.78 -23.95
C ASP A 238 -8.05 -8.11 -24.51
N LEU A 239 -6.79 -8.43 -24.22
CA LEU A 239 -6.25 -9.76 -24.40
C LEU A 239 -6.99 -10.77 -23.50
N SER A 240 -6.95 -12.04 -23.90
CA SER A 240 -7.38 -13.12 -23.02
C SER A 240 -6.48 -13.20 -21.78
N THR A 241 -6.97 -13.85 -20.73
CA THR A 241 -6.16 -14.15 -19.54
C THR A 241 -4.91 -14.94 -19.93
N ALA A 242 -5.07 -15.92 -20.83
CA ALA A 242 -3.97 -16.75 -21.33
C ALA A 242 -2.95 -15.91 -22.13
N ASP A 243 -3.40 -15.04 -23.02
CA ASP A 243 -2.51 -14.20 -23.84
C ASP A 243 -1.80 -13.14 -23.00
N THR A 244 -2.48 -12.56 -22.00
CA THR A 244 -1.86 -11.62 -21.05
C THR A 244 -0.72 -12.29 -20.29
N ILE A 245 -0.96 -13.49 -19.75
CA ILE A 245 0.08 -14.26 -19.05
C ILE A 245 1.21 -14.65 -19.99
N GLN A 246 0.90 -15.12 -21.20
CA GLN A 246 1.92 -15.49 -22.18
C GLN A 246 2.80 -14.29 -22.55
N GLN A 247 2.20 -13.11 -22.68
CA GLN A 247 2.95 -11.89 -22.96
C GLN A 247 3.96 -11.56 -21.86
N TRP A 248 3.59 -11.68 -20.58
CA TRP A 248 4.53 -11.48 -19.48
C TRP A 248 5.58 -12.59 -19.39
N VAL A 249 5.20 -13.86 -19.60
CA VAL A 249 6.13 -14.99 -19.69
C VAL A 249 7.20 -14.77 -20.76
N ASP A 250 6.79 -14.29 -21.94
CA ASP A 250 7.70 -13.97 -23.04
C ASP A 250 8.56 -12.74 -22.73
N HIS A 251 7.96 -11.68 -22.17
CA HIS A 251 8.65 -10.46 -21.81
C HIS A 251 9.74 -10.70 -20.76
N ASP A 252 9.38 -11.35 -19.67
CA ASP A 252 10.26 -11.65 -18.54
C ASP A 252 11.17 -12.86 -18.80
N THR A 253 11.06 -13.50 -19.97
CA THR A 253 11.90 -14.66 -20.37
C THR A 253 11.83 -15.80 -19.36
N CYS A 254 10.62 -16.15 -18.92
CA CYS A 254 10.38 -17.23 -17.97
C CYS A 254 10.56 -18.63 -18.58
N ASP A 255 10.67 -19.66 -17.73
CA ASP A 255 10.39 -21.03 -18.17
C ASP A 255 8.91 -21.11 -18.59
N PRO A 256 8.60 -21.48 -19.84
CA PRO A 256 7.21 -21.54 -20.32
C PRO A 256 6.42 -22.71 -19.72
N THR A 257 7.04 -23.56 -18.90
CA THR A 257 6.37 -24.67 -18.22
C THR A 257 5.88 -24.23 -16.83
N PRO A 258 4.57 -24.00 -16.64
CA PRO A 258 4.09 -23.55 -15.34
C PRO A 258 3.98 -24.70 -14.33
N VAL A 259 3.96 -24.32 -13.05
CA VAL A 259 3.45 -25.16 -11.97
C VAL A 259 2.06 -24.70 -11.61
N THR A 260 1.07 -25.60 -11.73
CA THR A 260 -0.31 -25.34 -11.31
C THR A 260 -0.63 -26.12 -10.05
N THR A 261 -1.18 -25.43 -9.05
CA THR A 261 -1.66 -25.99 -7.79
C THR A 261 -3.08 -25.53 -7.52
N GLU A 262 -3.93 -26.42 -7.07
CA GLU A 262 -5.28 -26.09 -6.60
C GLU A 262 -5.23 -25.67 -5.13
N ALA A 263 -5.86 -24.55 -4.80
CA ALA A 263 -6.06 -24.17 -3.40
C ALA A 263 -7.18 -25.04 -2.80
N PRO A 264 -7.01 -25.59 -1.58
CA PRO A 264 -8.05 -26.39 -0.96
C PRO A 264 -9.33 -25.55 -0.74
N PRO A 265 -10.53 -26.11 -0.97
CA PRO A 265 -11.78 -25.38 -0.78
C PRO A 265 -11.99 -25.04 0.72
N ALA A 266 -12.25 -23.76 1.03
CA ALA A 266 -12.43 -23.28 2.41
C ALA A 266 -13.90 -22.96 2.77
N THR A 267 -14.76 -22.78 1.77
CA THR A 267 -16.22 -22.55 1.82
C THR A 267 -16.90 -23.34 0.69
N ASN A 268 -18.23 -23.39 0.68
CA ASN A 268 -19.01 -24.06 -0.37
C ASN A 268 -19.78 -23.02 -1.19
N ASP A 269 -19.06 -22.06 -1.76
CA ASP A 269 -19.60 -20.95 -2.55
C ASP A 269 -19.67 -21.24 -4.06
N GLY A 270 -19.39 -22.48 -4.46
CA GLY A 270 -19.42 -22.90 -5.86
C GLY A 270 -18.16 -22.56 -6.65
N THR A 271 -17.14 -21.95 -6.03
CA THR A 271 -15.87 -21.59 -6.70
C THR A 271 -14.69 -22.50 -6.31
N SER A 272 -13.75 -22.68 -7.23
CA SER A 272 -12.42 -23.28 -7.01
C SER A 272 -11.33 -22.33 -7.47
N VAL A 273 -10.13 -22.44 -6.87
CA VAL A 273 -9.01 -21.55 -7.17
C VAL A 273 -7.81 -22.35 -7.65
N LEU A 274 -7.35 -22.08 -8.86
CA LEU A 274 -6.12 -22.61 -9.43
C LEU A 274 -5.04 -21.53 -9.44
N ARG A 275 -3.91 -21.82 -8.81
CA ARG A 275 -2.71 -20.99 -8.86
C ARG A 275 -1.74 -21.57 -9.88
N THR A 276 -1.45 -20.82 -10.92
CA THR A 276 -0.48 -21.15 -11.98
C THR A 276 0.71 -20.21 -11.85
N SER A 277 1.92 -20.74 -11.77
CA SER A 277 3.15 -19.93 -11.64
C SER A 277 4.18 -20.30 -12.70
N TYR A 278 4.72 -19.28 -13.34
CA TYR A 278 5.89 -19.35 -14.20
C TYR A 278 7.07 -18.81 -13.41
N SER A 279 8.20 -19.52 -13.48
CA SER A 279 9.38 -19.24 -12.65
C SER A 279 10.63 -19.26 -13.52
N SER A 280 11.80 -19.07 -12.90
CA SER A 280 13.08 -18.93 -13.62
C SER A 280 13.06 -17.81 -14.65
N CYS A 281 12.25 -16.78 -14.38
CA CYS A 281 12.18 -15.55 -15.13
C CYS A 281 13.46 -14.75 -14.95
N LYS A 282 13.75 -13.88 -15.92
CA LYS A 282 14.88 -12.96 -15.84
C LYS A 282 14.69 -12.05 -14.62
N GLU A 283 15.76 -11.90 -13.83
CA GLU A 283 15.76 -11.08 -12.60
C GLU A 283 14.70 -11.50 -11.57
N ASP A 284 14.36 -12.81 -11.54
CA ASP A 284 13.36 -13.40 -10.65
C ASP A 284 11.97 -12.73 -10.75
N ALA A 285 11.65 -12.14 -11.91
CA ALA A 285 10.37 -11.51 -12.20
C ALA A 285 9.26 -12.55 -12.42
N ASP A 286 8.81 -13.21 -11.35
CA ASP A 286 7.81 -14.28 -11.46
C ASP A 286 6.47 -13.77 -12.02
N VAL A 287 5.83 -14.62 -12.83
CA VAL A 287 4.49 -14.39 -13.38
C VAL A 287 3.53 -15.41 -12.76
N VAL A 288 2.49 -14.92 -12.08
CA VAL A 288 1.56 -15.76 -11.33
C VAL A 288 0.11 -15.42 -11.70
N LEU A 289 -0.68 -16.45 -11.98
CA LEU A 289 -2.12 -16.35 -12.21
C LEU A 289 -2.89 -17.11 -11.13
N TYR A 290 -3.88 -16.46 -10.55
CA TYR A 290 -4.96 -17.10 -9.81
C TYR A 290 -6.23 -17.10 -10.67
N THR A 291 -6.61 -18.28 -11.15
CA THR A 291 -7.89 -18.51 -11.83
C THR A 291 -8.93 -18.90 -10.80
N ILE A 292 -10.01 -18.12 -10.71
CA ILE A 292 -11.19 -18.44 -9.88
C ILE A 292 -12.26 -19.05 -10.78
N GLU A 293 -12.34 -20.38 -10.81
CA GLU A 293 -13.36 -21.09 -11.57
C GLU A 293 -14.74 -20.82 -10.96
N GLY A 294 -15.71 -20.44 -11.81
CA GLY A 294 -17.02 -19.93 -11.39
C GLY A 294 -16.99 -18.53 -10.77
N GLY A 295 -15.80 -17.92 -10.66
CA GLY A 295 -15.62 -16.58 -10.11
C GLY A 295 -16.15 -15.50 -11.06
N VAL A 296 -16.76 -14.49 -10.47
CA VAL A 296 -17.35 -13.33 -11.17
C VAL A 296 -16.49 -12.06 -10.97
N HIS A 297 -16.96 -10.92 -11.48
CA HIS A 297 -16.26 -9.63 -11.40
C HIS A 297 -16.25 -9.03 -9.98
N THR A 298 -15.35 -9.52 -9.12
CA THR A 298 -15.24 -9.09 -7.73
C THR A 298 -13.80 -9.05 -7.25
N TRP A 299 -13.54 -8.35 -6.15
CA TRP A 299 -12.29 -8.46 -5.42
C TRP A 299 -12.34 -9.72 -4.54
N PRO A 300 -11.52 -10.75 -4.79
CA PRO A 300 -11.54 -11.98 -4.01
C PRO A 300 -11.29 -11.72 -2.52
N GLY A 301 -12.18 -12.22 -1.65
CA GLY A 301 -12.07 -12.06 -0.20
C GLY A 301 -12.64 -10.75 0.37
N SER A 302 -13.22 -9.87 -0.45
CA SER A 302 -13.81 -8.59 0.01
C SER A 302 -14.99 -8.73 0.99
N GLY A 303 -15.63 -9.91 1.05
CA GLY A 303 -16.81 -10.15 1.88
C GLY A 303 -18.10 -9.44 1.43
N GLU A 304 -18.03 -8.64 0.36
CA GLU A 304 -19.17 -7.96 -0.23
C GLU A 304 -20.08 -8.98 -0.94
N PRO A 305 -21.40 -8.94 -0.71
CA PRO A 305 -22.33 -9.83 -1.39
C PRO A 305 -22.41 -9.45 -2.87
N VAL A 306 -21.69 -10.19 -3.72
CA VAL A 306 -21.89 -10.13 -5.17
C VAL A 306 -23.27 -10.69 -5.48
N GLN A 307 -24.00 -10.10 -6.43
CA GLN A 307 -25.29 -10.63 -6.89
C GLN A 307 -25.11 -11.40 -8.20
N PRO A 308 -25.68 -12.63 -8.33
CA PRO A 308 -26.41 -13.37 -7.28
C PRO A 308 -25.48 -13.78 -6.13
N ALA A 309 -26.05 -13.89 -4.92
CA ALA A 309 -25.46 -13.88 -3.57
C ALA A 309 -24.31 -14.87 -3.21
N GLU A 310 -23.50 -15.32 -4.15
CA GLU A 310 -22.53 -16.40 -3.97
C GLU A 310 -21.21 -16.03 -4.68
N SER A 311 -20.28 -15.44 -3.94
CA SER A 311 -18.83 -15.47 -4.24
C SER A 311 -18.07 -14.89 -3.06
N GLN A 312 -17.91 -15.69 -2.00
CA GLN A 312 -16.89 -15.43 -0.96
C GLN A 312 -15.73 -16.38 -1.24
N THR A 313 -14.97 -16.03 -2.29
CA THR A 313 -13.83 -16.83 -2.74
C THR A 313 -12.87 -17.10 -1.59
N HIS A 314 -12.31 -18.32 -1.50
CA HIS A 314 -11.32 -18.77 -0.49
C HIS A 314 -10.00 -18.00 -0.46
N LEU A 315 -9.89 -16.99 -1.29
CA LEU A 315 -8.69 -16.26 -1.62
C LEU A 315 -8.88 -14.83 -1.11
N ASP A 316 -8.13 -14.46 -0.08
CA ASP A 316 -7.92 -13.06 0.26
C ASP A 316 -6.87 -12.52 -0.72
N ALA A 317 -7.34 -11.88 -1.79
CA ALA A 317 -6.46 -11.35 -2.82
C ALA A 317 -5.48 -10.33 -2.21
N SER A 318 -5.92 -9.51 -1.26
CA SER A 318 -5.08 -8.47 -0.66
C SER A 318 -3.92 -9.04 0.15
N GLN A 319 -4.18 -10.10 0.93
CA GLN A 319 -3.12 -10.83 1.63
C GLN A 319 -2.14 -11.47 0.65
N VAL A 320 -2.63 -12.15 -0.39
CA VAL A 320 -1.79 -12.79 -1.42
C VAL A 320 -0.96 -11.78 -2.19
N ILE A 321 -1.54 -10.63 -2.55
CA ILE A 321 -0.87 -9.53 -3.23
C ILE A 321 0.30 -9.02 -2.37
N TRP A 322 0.07 -8.79 -1.08
CA TRP A 322 1.15 -8.35 -0.20
C TRP A 322 2.25 -9.41 -0.05
N GLU A 323 1.86 -10.67 0.12
CA GLU A 323 2.80 -11.79 0.18
C GLU A 323 3.65 -11.91 -1.09
N PHE A 324 3.07 -11.62 -2.26
CA PHE A 324 3.80 -11.55 -3.51
C PHE A 324 4.74 -10.34 -3.56
N PHE A 325 4.22 -9.12 -3.35
CA PHE A 325 5.00 -7.89 -3.45
C PHE A 325 6.22 -7.84 -2.54
N GLN A 326 6.09 -8.28 -1.29
CA GLN A 326 7.18 -8.16 -0.30
C GLN A 326 8.44 -8.96 -0.67
N HIS A 327 8.39 -9.85 -1.66
CA HIS A 327 9.57 -10.55 -2.18
C HIS A 327 10.44 -9.70 -3.12
N TYR A 328 9.90 -8.63 -3.71
CA TYR A 328 10.55 -7.91 -4.80
C TYR A 328 11.04 -6.51 -4.40
N HIS A 329 12.20 -6.14 -4.93
CA HIS A 329 12.78 -4.81 -4.84
C HIS A 329 13.61 -4.53 -6.11
N GLN A 330 13.68 -3.26 -6.52
CA GLN A 330 14.49 -2.80 -7.67
C GLN A 330 15.93 -2.47 -7.31
#